data_AF-A0A4P6K094-F1
#
_entry.id   AF-A0A4P6K094-F1
#
_cell.length_a   1.000
_cell.length_b   1.000
_cell.length_c   1.000
_cell.angle_alpha   90.00
_cell.angle_beta   90.00
_cell.angle_gamma   90.00
#
_symmetry.space_group_name_H-M   'P 1'
#
loop_
_entity.id
_entity.type
_entity.pdbx_description
1 polymer ?
#
loop_
_entity_poly.entity_id
_entity_poly.type
_entity_poly.pdbx_seq_one_letter_code
_entity_poly.pdbx_strand_id
1 'polypeptide(L)' 'MSNVFRLLADEEKFTDELFAFVTDNNADSRNERAIISVLHEVAPQIVSVAECMVIDGVDERRYVADYVHAVVSGEGLYE' A
#
# COMPACT_ATOMS: atom_id res chain seq x y z
N MET A 1 -4.49 1.12 17.07
CA MET A 1 -5.45 1.52 16.02
C MET A 1 -5.28 2.99 15.56
N SER A 2 -5.02 3.97 16.43
CA SER A 2 -4.98 5.39 16.03
C SER A 2 -3.79 5.84 15.16
N ASN A 3 -2.66 5.14 15.18
CA ASN A 3 -1.49 5.50 14.37
C ASN A 3 -1.64 5.12 12.89
N VAL A 4 -2.44 4.11 12.57
CA VAL A 4 -2.62 3.60 11.19
C VAL A 4 -3.43 4.57 10.37
N PHE A 5 -4.55 5.04 10.90
CA PHE A 5 -5.34 6.10 10.26
C PHE A 5 -4.53 7.39 10.07
N ARG A 6 -3.60 7.68 10.98
CA ARG A 6 -2.69 8.82 10.85
C ARG A 6 -1.64 8.59 9.75
N LEU A 7 -1.27 7.34 9.49
CA LEU A 7 -0.34 6.95 8.44
C LEU A 7 -1.04 6.89 7.08
N LEU A 8 -2.28 6.40 7.01
CA LEU A 8 -3.16 6.50 5.84
C LEU A 8 -3.53 7.97 5.54
N ALA A 9 -3.64 8.83 6.55
CA ALA A 9 -3.83 10.27 6.37
C ALA A 9 -2.55 11.01 5.91
N ASP A 10 -1.41 10.34 5.92
CA ASP A 10 -0.11 10.88 5.53
C ASP A 10 0.30 10.24 4.19
N GLU A 11 -0.28 10.77 3.11
CA GLU A 11 -0.18 10.25 1.73
C GLU A 11 1.26 9.96 1.30
N GLU A 12 2.21 10.84 1.65
CA GLU A 12 3.63 10.66 1.34
C GLU A 12 4.23 9.47 2.09
N LYS A 13 3.96 9.34 3.40
CA LYS A 13 4.47 8.19 4.18
C LYS A 13 3.85 6.89 3.71
N PHE A 14 2.56 6.91 3.39
CA PHE A 14 1.87 5.73 2.90
C PHE A 14 2.44 5.30 1.55
N THR A 15 2.68 6.25 0.64
CA THR A 15 3.34 6.00 -0.64
C THR A 15 4.73 5.41 -0.47
N ASP A 16 5.56 5.94 0.45
CA ASP A 16 6.92 5.44 0.67
C ASP A 16 6.91 3.99 1.18
N GLU A 17 6.05 3.67 2.14
CA GLU A 17 5.94 2.33 2.69
C GLU A 17 5.39 1.32 1.67
N LEU A 18 4.40 1.71 0.88
CA LEU A 18 3.78 0.87 -0.14
C LEU A 18 4.73 0.70 -1.35
N PHE A 19 5.51 1.73 -1.67
CA PHE A 19 6.59 1.66 -2.64
C PHE A 19 7.68 0.69 -2.16
N ALA A 20 8.10 0.82 -0.90
CA ALA A 20 9.09 -0.08 -0.31
C ALA A 20 8.58 -1.53 -0.22
N PHE A 21 7.27 -1.74 -0.13
CA PHE A 21 6.66 -3.06 -0.29
C PHE A 21 6.78 -3.55 -1.74
N VAL A 22 6.30 -2.80 -2.73
CA VAL A 22 6.26 -3.29 -4.12
C VAL A 22 7.65 -3.50 -4.72
N THR A 23 8.64 -2.71 -4.29
CA THR A 23 10.03 -2.79 -4.74
C THR A 23 10.81 -3.92 -4.06
N ASP A 24 10.28 -4.48 -2.96
CA ASP A 24 10.92 -5.58 -2.25
C ASP A 24 10.70 -6.89 -3.01
N ASN A 25 11.79 -7.43 -3.54
CA ASN A 25 11.82 -8.68 -4.30
C ASN A 25 11.71 -9.93 -3.39
N ASN A 26 11.76 -9.77 -2.06
CA ASN A 26 11.67 -10.87 -1.12
C ASN A 26 10.26 -10.95 -0.52
N ALA A 27 9.46 -11.89 -1.03
CA ALA A 27 8.08 -12.12 -0.59
C ALA A 27 7.96 -12.39 0.92
N ASP A 28 8.96 -13.01 1.55
CA ASP A 28 8.96 -13.33 2.98
C ASP A 28 9.11 -12.05 3.81
N SER A 29 10.18 -11.27 3.54
CA SER A 29 10.46 -10.02 4.24
C SER A 29 9.40 -8.94 4.01
N ARG A 30 8.71 -9.00 2.87
CA ARG A 30 7.66 -8.08 2.52
C ARG A 30 6.37 -8.31 3.30
N ASN A 31 5.98 -9.57 3.51
CA ASN A 31 4.76 -9.93 4.28
C ASN A 31 4.95 -9.75 5.79
N GLU A 32 6.19 -9.73 6.28
CA GLU A 32 6.50 -9.43 7.68
C GLU A 32 6.43 -7.93 8.01
N ARG A 33 6.26 -7.04 7.02
CA ARG A 33 6.17 -5.60 7.27
C ARG A 33 4.93 -5.27 8.09
N ALA A 34 5.13 -4.53 9.18
CA ALA A 34 4.06 -4.15 10.11
C ALA A 34 2.89 -3.42 9.41
N ILE A 35 3.17 -2.64 8.36
CA ILE A 35 2.13 -1.96 7.59
C ILE A 35 1.25 -2.92 6.78
N ILE A 36 1.79 -4.07 6.36
CA ILE A 36 1.06 -5.07 5.58
C ILE A 36 0.14 -5.89 6.46
N SER A 37 0.60 -6.33 7.62
CA SER A 37 -0.29 -6.97 8.61
C SER A 37 -1.47 -6.06 8.96
N VAL A 38 -1.20 -4.78 9.13
CA VAL A 38 -2.24 -3.78 9.40
C VAL A 38 -3.17 -3.59 8.21
N LEU A 39 -2.64 -3.41 6.99
CA LEU A 39 -3.45 -3.27 5.77
C LEU A 39 -4.30 -4.51 5.52
N HIS A 40 -3.79 -5.71 5.81
CA HIS A 40 -4.57 -6.95 5.78
C HIS A 40 -5.79 -6.91 6.72
N GLU A 41 -5.66 -6.27 7.88
CA GLU A 41 -6.77 -6.14 8.85
C GLU A 41 -7.77 -5.04 8.47
N VAL A 42 -7.30 -3.89 7.96
CA VAL A 42 -8.16 -2.71 7.75
C VAL A 42 -8.64 -2.52 6.32
N ALA A 43 -7.85 -2.95 5.33
CA ALA A 43 -8.10 -2.73 3.91
C ALA A 43 -7.41 -3.82 3.07
N PRO A 44 -7.86 -5.09 3.16
CA PRO A 44 -7.21 -6.21 2.49
C PRO A 44 -7.16 -6.05 0.97
N GLN A 45 -8.11 -5.31 0.38
CA GLN A 45 -8.10 -4.98 -1.05
C GLN A 45 -6.85 -4.20 -1.47
N ILE A 46 -6.30 -3.35 -0.59
CA ILE A 46 -5.08 -2.59 -0.87
C ILE A 46 -3.88 -3.52 -0.97
N VAL A 47 -3.80 -4.52 -0.10
CA VAL A 47 -2.71 -5.51 -0.14
C VAL A 47 -2.78 -6.31 -1.43
N SER A 48 -3.97 -6.78 -1.82
CA SER A 48 -4.13 -7.52 -3.07
C SER A 48 -3.71 -6.70 -4.30
N VAL A 49 -4.04 -5.40 -4.35
CA VAL A 49 -3.59 -4.51 -5.42
C VAL A 49 -2.07 -4.34 -5.38
N ALA A 50 -1.48 -4.13 -4.21
CA ALA A 50 -0.03 -4.01 -4.07
C ALA A 50 0.71 -5.31 -4.49
N GLU A 51 0.14 -6.48 -4.19
CA GLU A 51 0.68 -7.77 -4.63
C GLU A 51 0.58 -7.93 -6.15
N CYS A 52 -0.53 -7.52 -6.77
CA CYS A 52 -0.65 -7.44 -8.22
C CYS A 52 0.40 -6.50 -8.83
N MET A 53 0.63 -5.33 -8.22
CA MET A 53 1.63 -4.38 -8.70
C MET A 53 3.04 -4.97 -8.73
N VAL A 54 3.38 -5.81 -7.75
CA VAL A 54 4.65 -6.56 -7.72
C VAL A 54 4.70 -7.55 -8.88
N ILE A 55 3.66 -8.36 -9.05
CA ILE A 55 3.61 -9.43 -10.06
C ILE A 55 3.70 -8.83 -11.46
N ASP A 56 3.04 -7.70 -11.68
CA ASP A 56 3.03 -6.97 -12.95
C ASP A 56 4.30 -6.14 -13.18
N GLY A 57 5.16 -5.98 -12.17
CA GLY A 57 6.40 -5.20 -12.26
C GLY A 57 6.14 -3.69 -12.40
N VAL A 58 5.03 -3.20 -11.86
CA VAL A 58 4.70 -1.76 -11.77
C VAL A 58 5.15 -1.23 -10.40
N ASP A 59 6.43 -1.41 -10.10
CA ASP A 59 7.06 -0.89 -8.89
C ASP A 59 7.42 0.60 -8.97
N GLU A 60 7.05 1.31 -10.05
CA GLU A 60 7.37 2.74 -10.14
C GLU A 60 6.60 3.57 -9.10
N ARG A 61 7.33 4.41 -8.36
CA ARG A 61 6.78 5.29 -7.31
C ARG A 61 5.58 6.12 -7.78
N ARG A 62 5.55 6.53 -9.05
CA ARG A 62 4.43 7.30 -9.62
C ARG A 62 3.11 6.53 -9.62
N TYR A 63 3.12 5.23 -9.91
CA TYR A 63 1.90 4.42 -9.94
C TYR A 63 1.39 4.13 -8.53
N VAL A 64 2.33 3.91 -7.60
CA VAL A 64 2.02 3.75 -6.18
C VAL A 64 1.41 5.04 -5.61
N ALA A 65 2.01 6.20 -5.91
CA ALA A 65 1.51 7.49 -5.46
C ALA A 65 0.11 7.79 -5.99
N ASP A 66 -0.14 7.54 -7.28
CA ASP A 66 -1.44 7.75 -7.92
C ASP A 66 -2.53 6.87 -7.29
N TYR A 67 -2.21 5.60 -7.04
CA TYR A 67 -3.10 4.68 -6.34
C TYR A 67 -3.37 5.09 -4.88
N VAL A 68 -2.32 5.47 -4.15
CA VAL A 68 -2.43 5.96 -2.77
C VAL A 68 -3.31 7.22 -2.71
N HIS A 69 -3.11 8.15 -3.64
CA HIS A 69 -3.91 9.36 -3.75
C HIS A 69 -5.39 9.04 -4.00
N ALA A 70 -5.69 8.09 -4.89
CA ALA A 70 -7.06 7.64 -5.15
C ALA A 70 -7.72 6.98 -3.91
N VAL A 71 -6.97 6.17 -3.16
CA VAL A 71 -7.45 5.53 -1.93
C VAL A 71 -7.73 6.56 -0.84
N VAL A 72 -6.82 7.52 -0.62
CA VAL A 72 -6.96 8.56 0.41
C VAL A 72 -8.06 9.56 0.06
N SER A 73 -8.22 9.89 -1.22
CA SER A 73 -9.29 10.75 -1.72
C SER A 73 -10.66 10.07 -1.70
N GLY A 74 -10.72 8.76 -1.41
CA GLY A 74 -11.96 7.99 -1.36
C GLY A 74 -12.51 7.61 -2.74
N GLU A 75 -11.78 7.89 -3.83
CA GLU A 75 -12.14 7.48 -5.18
C GLU A 75 -11.87 5.99 -5.43
N GLY A 76 -10.93 5.40 -4.70
CA GLY A 76 -10.56 3.96 -4.80
C GLY A 76 -11.41 3.00 -3.96
N LEU A 77 -12.49 3.46 -3.32
CA LEU A 77 -13.36 2.66 -2.44
C LEU A 77 -14.82 2.54 -2.94
N TYR A 78 -15.13 3.06 -4.12
CA TYR A 78 -16.45 2.93 -4.74
C TYR A 78 -16.50 1.77 -5.73
N GLU A 79 -16.57 0.53 -5.23
CA GLU A 79 -17.23 -0.61 -5.89
C GLU A 79 -17.89 -1.52 -4.85
#